data_AF-A0A1B9YF45-F1
#
_entry.id   AF-A0A1B9YF45-F1
#
_cell.length_a   1.000
_cell.length_b   1.000
_cell.length_c   1.000
_cell.angle_alpha   90.00
_cell.angle_beta   90.00
_cell.angle_gamma   90.00
#
_symmetry.space_group_name_H-M   'P 1'
#
loop_
_entity.id
_entity.type
_entity.pdbx_description
1 polymer ?
#
loop_
_entity_poly.entity_id
_entity_poly.type
_entity_poly.pdbx_seq_one_letter_code
_entity_poly.pdbx_strand_id
1 'polypeptide(L)'
;MQNKFLLLGIALVSLTACKTTSLQVANIETQKNISINNELKNDEEFAKFIAPYTEELNKEMNQKISYTAVDLTKEGDNSNLGNLLADFTFDGADVWAKANLNKNVDAALINIGGIRTTIGKGDIMLKNVFEVMPFENEVIIVKFKGSDLQGLFDYYAQNETNNPVSHLYIETQNKQVAKTLINGKPVNPNQDYYVATSDYLALGGDNMKFFSKGESIPTGIKLRDLFIDYFKKNQQINPKEEVRLNFIGKK
;
A
#
# COMPACT_ATOMS: atom_id res chain seq x y z
N MET A 1 -6.30 -64.72 41.92
CA MET A 1 -5.97 -63.31 42.27
C MET A 1 -4.66 -62.80 41.66
N GLN A 2 -3.70 -63.67 41.29
CA GLN A 2 -2.38 -63.24 40.78
C GLN A 2 -2.39 -62.49 39.42
N ASN A 3 -3.28 -62.83 38.48
CA ASN A 3 -3.30 -62.17 37.15
C ASN A 3 -3.85 -60.72 37.18
N LYS A 4 -4.65 -60.34 38.18
CA LYS A 4 -5.18 -58.97 38.29
C LYS A 4 -4.12 -57.97 38.74
N PHE A 5 -3.21 -58.38 39.63
CA PHE A 5 -2.08 -57.55 40.05
C PHE A 5 -1.02 -57.39 38.96
N LEU A 6 -0.83 -58.43 38.13
CA LEU A 6 0.05 -58.36 36.96
C LEU A 6 -0.48 -57.37 35.91
N LEU A 7 -1.78 -57.43 35.59
CA LEU A 7 -2.43 -56.50 34.67
C LEU A 7 -2.44 -55.06 35.20
N LEU A 8 -2.65 -54.87 36.51
CA LEU A 8 -2.58 -53.55 37.15
C LEU A 8 -1.15 -52.99 37.12
N GLY A 9 -0.15 -53.84 37.33
CA GLY A 9 1.27 -53.48 37.24
C GLY A 9 1.68 -53.08 35.83
N ILE A 10 1.24 -53.84 34.81
CA ILE A 10 1.48 -53.51 33.40
C ILE A 10 0.79 -52.19 33.02
N ALA A 11 -0.44 -51.96 33.49
CA ALA A 11 -1.17 -50.71 33.26
C ALA A 11 -0.48 -49.49 33.93
N LEU A 12 0.05 -49.64 35.15
CA LEU A 12 0.80 -48.58 35.83
C LEU A 12 2.11 -48.24 35.12
N VAL A 13 2.81 -49.23 34.56
CA VAL A 13 4.06 -49.04 33.81
C VAL A 13 3.80 -48.37 32.45
N SER A 14 2.65 -48.64 31.82
CA SER A 14 2.28 -47.95 30.57
C SER A 14 1.92 -46.47 30.73
N LEU A 15 1.57 -46.00 31.94
CA LEU A 15 1.25 -44.59 32.22
C LEU A 15 2.48 -43.70 32.44
N THR A 16 3.67 -44.26 32.63
CA THR A 16 4.92 -43.49 32.86
C THR A 16 5.79 -43.37 31.60
N ALA A 17 5.44 -44.07 30.52
CA ALA A 17 6.22 -44.16 29.29
C ALA A 17 6.13 -42.94 28.36
N CYS A 18 5.21 -42.00 28.61
CA CYS A 18 5.12 -40.74 27.87
C CYS A 18 5.62 -39.57 28.72
N LYS A 19 6.93 -39.47 28.92
CA LYS A 19 7.55 -38.17 29.19
C LYS A 19 8.09 -37.65 27.87
N THR A 20 7.41 -36.65 27.30
CA THR A 20 7.94 -35.83 26.23
C THR A 20 9.24 -35.22 26.75
N THR A 21 10.40 -35.67 26.26
CA THR A 21 11.67 -35.04 26.58
C THR A 21 11.55 -33.56 26.24
N SER A 22 11.50 -32.69 27.25
CA SER A 22 11.55 -31.26 26.98
C SER A 22 12.92 -31.00 26.38
N LEU A 23 12.93 -30.46 25.16
CA LEU A 23 14.16 -30.03 24.53
C LEU A 23 14.77 -28.96 25.44
N GLN A 24 15.85 -29.31 26.13
CA GLN A 24 16.62 -28.33 26.86
C GLN A 24 17.57 -27.66 25.87
N VAL A 25 17.61 -26.33 25.92
CA VAL A 25 18.54 -25.56 25.12
C VAL A 25 19.96 -26.00 25.49
N ALA A 26 20.64 -26.69 24.56
CA ALA A 26 21.95 -27.26 24.81
C ALA A 26 23.06 -26.20 24.88
N ASN A 27 22.92 -25.12 24.12
CA ASN A 27 23.82 -23.97 24.12
C ASN A 27 23.12 -22.72 23.57
N ILE A 28 23.49 -21.53 24.06
CA ILE A 28 23.08 -20.24 23.52
C ILE A 28 24.35 -19.48 23.15
N GLU A 29 24.64 -19.38 21.85
CA GLU A 29 25.71 -18.52 21.36
C GLU A 29 25.13 -17.14 21.03
N THR A 30 25.32 -16.18 21.93
CA THR A 30 24.93 -14.80 21.66
C THR A 30 25.99 -14.13 20.80
N GLN A 31 25.58 -13.61 19.65
CA GLN A 31 26.39 -12.71 18.84
C GLN A 31 26.16 -11.28 19.32
N LYS A 32 27.24 -10.50 19.46
CA LYS A 32 27.12 -9.08 19.75
C LYS A 32 26.50 -8.41 18.53
N ASN A 33 25.36 -7.74 18.71
CA ASN A 33 24.80 -6.92 17.65
C ASN A 33 25.72 -5.73 17.40
N ILE A 34 26.28 -5.65 16.20
CA ILE A 34 27.11 -4.52 15.77
C ILE A 34 26.15 -3.50 15.16
N SER A 35 25.89 -2.42 15.89
CA SER A 35 25.07 -1.32 15.40
C SER A 35 25.81 -0.60 14.27
N ILE A 36 25.19 -0.55 13.10
CA ILE A 36 25.66 0.30 11.99
C ILE A 36 25.14 1.71 12.24
N ASN A 37 26.01 2.60 12.70
CA ASN A 37 25.70 3.98 13.05
C ASN A 37 26.76 4.95 12.50
N ASN A 38 26.55 6.25 12.70
CA ASN A 38 27.44 7.31 12.19
C ASN A 38 28.77 7.43 12.96
N GLU A 39 29.00 6.62 13.99
CA GLU A 39 30.27 6.59 14.75
C GLU A 39 31.30 5.66 14.09
N LEU A 40 30.85 4.76 13.22
CA LEU A 40 31.73 3.92 12.41
C LEU A 40 32.43 4.76 11.35
N LYS A 41 33.76 4.60 11.25
CA LYS A 41 34.52 5.24 10.17
C LYS A 41 34.17 4.56 8.84
N ASN A 42 33.80 5.34 7.84
CA ASN A 42 33.63 4.85 6.48
C ASN A 42 34.94 4.27 5.94
N ASP A 43 34.83 3.15 5.23
CA ASP A 43 35.94 2.61 4.45
C ASP A 43 36.23 3.52 3.25
N GLU A 44 37.43 4.11 3.22
CA GLU A 44 37.81 5.09 2.21
C GLU A 44 37.99 4.48 0.81
N GLU A 45 38.38 3.21 0.73
CA GLU A 45 38.51 2.50 -0.55
C GLU A 45 37.13 2.19 -1.13
N PHE A 46 36.21 1.71 -0.30
CA PHE A 46 34.83 1.48 -0.70
C PHE A 46 34.11 2.78 -1.05
N ALA A 47 34.34 3.85 -0.30
CA ALA A 47 33.79 5.17 -0.60
C ALA A 47 34.25 5.67 -1.99
N LYS A 48 35.53 5.49 -2.33
CA LYS A 48 36.07 5.80 -3.66
C LYS A 48 35.47 4.91 -4.75
N PHE A 49 35.25 3.63 -4.44
CA PHE A 49 34.62 2.69 -5.36
C PHE A 49 33.19 3.09 -5.73
N ILE A 50 32.37 3.54 -4.77
CA ILE A 50 30.97 3.92 -5.02
C ILE A 50 30.77 5.37 -5.52
N ALA A 51 31.80 6.21 -5.41
CA ALA A 51 31.74 7.63 -5.79
C ALA A 51 31.22 7.89 -7.22
N PRO A 52 31.74 7.23 -8.29
CA PRO A 52 31.26 7.51 -9.65
C PRO A 52 29.78 7.15 -9.85
N TYR A 53 29.30 6.07 -9.25
CA TYR A 53 27.89 5.67 -9.31
C TYR A 53 27.00 6.67 -8.57
N THR A 54 27.45 7.16 -7.41
CA THR A 54 26.76 8.21 -6.67
C THR A 54 26.66 9.50 -7.48
N GLU A 55 27.72 9.89 -8.20
CA GLU A 55 27.72 11.08 -9.04
C GLU A 55 26.75 10.95 -10.23
N GLU A 56 26.80 9.83 -10.95
CA GLU A 56 25.89 9.54 -12.07
C GLU A 56 24.42 9.52 -11.61
N LEU A 57 24.14 8.79 -10.52
CA LEU A 57 22.80 8.74 -9.93
C LEU A 57 22.33 10.14 -9.53
N ASN A 58 23.16 10.92 -8.85
CA ASN A 58 22.80 12.28 -8.42
C ASN A 58 22.51 13.20 -9.61
N LYS A 59 23.20 13.03 -10.73
CA LYS A 59 22.95 13.81 -11.96
C LYS A 59 21.56 13.55 -12.51
N GLU A 60 21.10 12.30 -12.51
CA GLU A 60 19.74 11.96 -12.95
C GLU A 60 18.68 12.35 -11.92
N MET A 61 18.92 12.01 -10.66
CA MET A 61 17.98 12.16 -9.56
C MET A 61 17.68 13.63 -9.20
N ASN A 62 18.59 14.55 -9.49
CA ASN A 62 18.40 15.99 -9.26
C ASN A 62 17.80 16.74 -10.46
N GLN A 63 17.29 16.03 -11.47
CA GLN A 63 16.54 16.67 -12.55
C GLN A 63 15.20 17.19 -12.05
N LYS A 64 14.93 18.48 -12.30
CA LYS A 64 13.62 19.07 -12.09
C LYS A 64 12.61 18.47 -13.08
N ILE A 65 11.52 17.94 -12.55
CA ILE A 65 10.43 17.36 -13.34
C ILE A 65 9.13 18.15 -13.22
N SER A 66 8.93 18.91 -12.16
CA SER A 66 7.73 19.73 -11.94
C SER A 66 8.00 20.82 -10.89
N TYR A 67 6.95 21.52 -10.46
CA TYR A 67 6.97 22.56 -9.44
C TYR A 67 5.64 22.56 -8.66
N THR A 68 5.68 22.91 -7.38
CA THR A 68 4.48 23.14 -6.56
C THR A 68 4.67 24.39 -5.70
N ALA A 69 3.61 25.20 -5.54
CA ALA A 69 3.63 26.39 -4.68
C ALA A 69 3.37 26.07 -3.20
N VAL A 70 2.95 24.84 -2.89
CA VAL A 70 2.56 24.38 -1.56
C VAL A 70 3.26 23.08 -1.20
N ASP A 71 3.34 22.78 0.09
CA ASP A 71 3.84 21.49 0.56
C ASP A 71 2.82 20.39 0.19
N LEU A 72 3.31 19.29 -0.38
CA LEU A 72 2.52 18.09 -0.67
C LEU A 72 2.70 17.10 0.49
N THR A 73 1.71 17.02 1.36
CA THR A 73 1.73 16.23 2.59
C THR A 73 0.88 14.98 2.47
N LYS A 74 1.14 14.02 3.37
CA LYS A 74 0.37 12.78 3.51
C LYS A 74 -0.52 12.77 4.77
N GLU A 75 -0.79 13.95 5.33
CA GLU A 75 -1.47 14.13 6.61
C GLU A 75 -2.98 14.31 6.45
N GLY A 76 -3.74 13.95 7.49
CA GLY A 76 -5.21 14.01 7.49
C GLY A 76 -5.84 12.87 6.67
N ASP A 77 -7.17 12.94 6.48
CA ASP A 77 -7.96 11.92 5.78
C ASP A 77 -8.16 12.18 4.28
N ASN A 78 -7.69 13.32 3.79
CA ASN A 78 -7.75 13.73 2.39
C ASN A 78 -6.48 14.49 2.03
N SER A 79 -5.33 13.91 2.40
CA SER A 79 -4.02 14.52 2.21
C SER A 79 -3.81 14.92 0.75
N ASN A 80 -3.26 16.11 0.52
CA ASN A 80 -3.16 16.66 -0.83
C ASN A 80 -2.23 15.83 -1.75
N LEU A 81 -1.15 15.25 -1.23
CA LEU A 81 -0.29 14.32 -1.98
C LEU A 81 -1.00 13.01 -2.25
N GLY A 82 -1.69 12.46 -1.25
CA GLY A 82 -2.45 11.22 -1.41
C GLY A 82 -3.52 11.31 -2.49
N ASN A 83 -4.34 12.37 -2.45
CA ASN A 83 -5.37 12.61 -3.46
C ASN A 83 -4.77 12.79 -4.86
N LEU A 84 -3.67 13.54 -4.97
CA LEU A 84 -2.96 13.75 -6.24
C LEU A 84 -2.46 12.42 -6.83
N LEU A 85 -1.84 11.56 -6.03
CA LEU A 85 -1.32 10.27 -6.51
C LEU A 85 -2.44 9.28 -6.85
N ALA A 86 -3.56 9.33 -6.13
CA ALA A 86 -4.74 8.57 -6.49
C ALA A 86 -5.32 9.04 -7.84
N ASP A 87 -5.32 10.35 -8.11
CA ASP A 87 -5.75 10.93 -9.39
C ASP A 87 -4.82 10.49 -10.53
N PHE A 88 -3.50 10.54 -10.33
CA PHE A 88 -2.55 10.03 -11.33
C PHE A 88 -2.74 8.54 -11.62
N THR A 89 -3.02 7.75 -10.58
CA THR A 89 -3.32 6.32 -10.71
C THR A 89 -4.60 6.10 -11.53
N PHE A 90 -5.66 6.85 -11.22
CA PHE A 90 -6.92 6.83 -11.97
C PHE A 90 -6.71 7.18 -13.44
N ASP A 91 -6.08 8.33 -13.71
CA ASP A 91 -5.92 8.85 -15.07
C ASP A 91 -5.08 7.89 -15.93
N GLY A 92 -3.97 7.37 -15.38
CA GLY A 92 -3.12 6.41 -16.08
C GLY A 92 -3.84 5.11 -16.41
N ALA A 93 -4.59 4.58 -15.45
CA ALA A 93 -5.36 3.37 -15.63
C ALA A 93 -6.53 3.56 -16.62
N ASP A 94 -7.21 4.70 -16.60
CA ASP A 94 -8.30 5.02 -17.53
C ASP A 94 -7.80 5.14 -18.98
N VAL A 95 -6.65 5.80 -19.19
CA VAL A 95 -5.99 5.84 -20.51
C VAL A 95 -5.68 4.43 -21.00
N TRP A 96 -5.10 3.60 -20.15
CA TRP A 96 -4.78 2.21 -20.51
C TRP A 96 -6.04 1.38 -20.79
N ALA A 97 -7.08 1.50 -19.96
CA ALA A 97 -8.34 0.76 -20.10
C ALA A 97 -9.07 1.12 -21.40
N LYS A 98 -9.08 2.41 -21.76
CA LYS A 98 -9.66 2.87 -23.04
C LYS A 98 -8.94 2.23 -24.22
N ALA A 99 -7.61 2.19 -24.19
CA ALA A 99 -6.79 1.67 -25.26
C ALA A 99 -6.85 0.14 -25.40
N ASN A 100 -6.93 -0.59 -24.28
CA ASN A 100 -6.76 -2.04 -24.27
C ASN A 100 -8.07 -2.83 -24.06
N LEU A 101 -9.06 -2.23 -23.40
CA LEU A 101 -10.32 -2.90 -23.04
C LEU A 101 -11.55 -2.25 -23.70
N ASN A 102 -11.41 -1.07 -24.32
CA ASN A 102 -12.54 -0.22 -24.73
C ASN A 102 -13.53 0.01 -23.57
N LYS A 103 -12.97 0.27 -22.38
CA LYS A 103 -13.67 0.55 -21.12
C LYS A 103 -13.08 1.79 -20.45
N ASN A 104 -13.81 2.33 -19.49
CA ASN A 104 -13.33 3.35 -18.58
C ASN A 104 -12.97 2.74 -17.22
N VAL A 105 -12.06 3.38 -16.50
CA VAL A 105 -11.90 3.17 -15.07
C VAL A 105 -12.90 4.06 -14.33
N ASP A 106 -13.49 3.53 -13.27
CA ASP A 106 -14.52 4.21 -12.50
C ASP A 106 -13.98 4.91 -11.25
N ALA A 107 -12.91 4.37 -10.67
CA ALA A 107 -12.28 4.88 -9.45
C ALA A 107 -10.83 4.43 -9.31
N ALA A 108 -10.08 5.04 -8.39
CA ALA A 108 -8.80 4.52 -7.94
C ALA A 108 -8.69 4.49 -6.41
N LEU A 109 -7.89 3.57 -5.90
CA LEU A 109 -7.53 3.42 -4.48
C LEU A 109 -6.06 3.02 -4.37
N ILE A 110 -5.29 3.79 -3.61
CA ILE A 110 -3.92 3.45 -3.20
C ILE A 110 -3.82 3.48 -1.66
N ASN A 111 -2.79 2.85 -1.10
CA ASN A 111 -2.61 2.83 0.35
C ASN A 111 -1.66 3.94 0.82
N ILE A 112 -1.97 4.51 1.98
CA ILE A 112 -1.16 5.55 2.60
C ILE A 112 0.21 5.05 3.08
N GLY A 113 0.32 3.75 3.34
CA GLY A 113 1.58 3.07 3.64
C GLY A 113 2.53 3.06 2.43
N GLY A 114 1.99 3.13 1.21
CA GLY A 114 2.75 3.26 -0.03
C GLY A 114 3.47 4.61 -0.17
N ILE A 115 2.90 5.67 0.41
CA ILE A 115 3.43 7.03 0.38
C ILE A 115 4.39 7.22 1.55
N ARG A 116 5.69 7.35 1.29
CA ARG A 116 6.72 7.24 2.34
C ARG A 116 7.21 8.56 2.90
N THR A 117 7.11 9.63 2.12
CA THR A 117 7.50 10.98 2.54
C THR A 117 6.60 12.04 1.90
N THR A 118 6.85 13.30 2.23
CA THR A 118 6.21 14.49 1.65
C THR A 118 7.11 15.11 0.58
N ILE A 119 6.55 16.02 -0.23
CA ILE A 119 7.33 16.87 -1.14
C ILE A 119 7.17 18.31 -0.68
N GLY A 120 8.28 18.95 -0.33
CA GLY A 120 8.27 20.37 0.06
C GLY A 120 7.91 21.29 -1.11
N LYS A 121 7.38 22.48 -0.81
CA LYS A 121 7.12 23.51 -1.81
C LYS A 121 8.38 23.86 -2.60
N GLY A 122 8.21 24.17 -3.88
CA GLY A 122 9.28 24.50 -4.80
C GLY A 122 9.40 23.51 -5.95
N ASP A 123 10.64 23.34 -6.43
CA ASP A 123 10.94 22.42 -7.51
C ASP A 123 10.77 20.96 -7.07
N ILE A 124 10.05 20.19 -7.87
CA ILE A 124 9.89 18.76 -7.69
C ILE A 124 10.96 18.07 -8.54
N MET A 125 11.87 17.37 -7.89
CA MET A 125 12.95 16.62 -8.52
C MET A 125 12.56 15.17 -8.74
N LEU A 126 13.22 14.49 -9.66
CA LEU A 126 13.02 13.05 -9.91
C LEU A 126 13.16 12.23 -8.62
N LYS A 127 14.19 12.49 -7.81
CA LYS A 127 14.40 11.81 -6.52
C LYS A 127 13.22 11.90 -5.57
N ASN A 128 12.47 13.00 -5.59
CA ASN A 128 11.34 13.16 -4.68
C ASN A 128 10.26 12.12 -4.96
N VAL A 129 10.05 11.73 -6.22
CA VAL A 129 9.08 10.69 -6.57
C VAL A 129 9.58 9.31 -6.15
N PHE A 130 10.89 9.04 -6.28
CA PHE A 130 11.52 7.82 -5.75
C PHE A 130 11.41 7.73 -4.23
N GLU A 131 11.62 8.82 -3.51
CA GLU A 131 11.47 8.89 -2.06
C GLU A 131 10.00 8.71 -1.64
N VAL A 132 9.05 9.29 -2.38
CA VAL A 132 7.62 9.23 -2.08
C VAL A 132 7.03 7.84 -2.28
N MET A 133 7.33 7.16 -3.39
CA MET A 133 6.83 5.80 -3.63
C MET A 133 7.98 4.90 -4.15
N PRO A 134 8.83 4.37 -3.26
CA PRO A 134 10.04 3.64 -3.63
C PRO A 134 9.77 2.20 -4.10
N PHE A 135 8.52 1.72 -4.04
CA PHE A 135 8.17 0.36 -4.39
C PHE A 135 7.96 0.17 -5.89
N GLU A 136 8.32 -1.01 -6.40
CA GLU A 136 8.14 -1.44 -7.80
C GLU A 136 6.71 -1.93 -8.10
N ASN A 137 5.72 -1.37 -7.41
CA ASN A 137 4.33 -1.79 -7.53
C ASN A 137 3.79 -1.49 -8.93
N GLU A 138 3.03 -2.42 -9.48
CA GLU A 138 2.31 -2.26 -10.74
C GLU A 138 0.89 -1.71 -10.50
N VAL A 139 0.38 -0.92 -11.44
CA VAL A 139 -1.04 -0.56 -11.51
C VAL A 139 -1.85 -1.79 -11.95
N ILE A 140 -2.81 -2.17 -11.13
CA ILE A 140 -3.80 -3.21 -11.43
C ILE A 140 -5.17 -2.56 -11.55
N ILE A 141 -5.95 -2.94 -12.55
CA ILE A 141 -7.37 -2.62 -12.62
C ILE A 141 -8.14 -3.82 -12.12
N VAL A 142 -8.95 -3.65 -11.08
CA VAL A 142 -9.79 -4.71 -10.55
C VAL A 142 -11.24 -4.47 -10.97
N LYS A 143 -11.80 -5.41 -11.72
CA LYS A 143 -13.21 -5.39 -12.13
C LYS A 143 -14.05 -6.02 -11.03
N PHE A 144 -15.00 -5.25 -10.49
CA PHE A 144 -15.95 -5.68 -9.47
C PHE A 144 -17.37 -5.71 -10.01
N LYS A 145 -18.20 -6.59 -9.46
CA LYS A 145 -19.64 -6.33 -9.43
C LYS A 145 -19.91 -5.25 -8.39
N GLY A 146 -20.87 -4.34 -8.63
CA GLY A 146 -21.21 -3.30 -7.67
C GLY A 146 -21.60 -3.84 -6.29
N SER A 147 -22.22 -5.02 -6.23
CA SER A 147 -22.50 -5.73 -4.97
C SER A 147 -21.25 -6.13 -4.19
N ASP A 148 -20.12 -6.37 -4.87
CA ASP A 148 -18.87 -6.81 -4.24
C ASP A 148 -18.05 -5.64 -3.67
N LEU A 149 -18.36 -4.40 -4.08
CA LEU A 149 -17.73 -3.18 -3.54
C LEU A 149 -18.06 -2.93 -2.07
N GLN A 150 -19.07 -3.61 -1.50
CA GLN A 150 -19.42 -3.47 -0.09
C GLN A 150 -18.22 -3.75 0.82
N GLY A 151 -17.37 -4.73 0.48
CA GLY A 151 -16.17 -5.04 1.26
C GLY A 151 -15.15 -3.90 1.31
N LEU A 152 -15.06 -3.09 0.25
CA LEU A 152 -14.23 -1.88 0.22
C LEU A 152 -14.81 -0.84 1.18
N PHE A 153 -16.11 -0.58 1.13
CA PHE A 153 -16.76 0.41 1.99
C PHE A 153 -16.73 0.03 3.47
N ASP A 154 -16.96 -1.25 3.77
CA ASP A 154 -16.86 -1.79 5.13
C ASP A 154 -15.44 -1.65 5.68
N TYR A 155 -14.41 -1.83 4.85
CA TYR A 155 -13.03 -1.62 5.25
C TYR A 155 -12.80 -0.17 5.72
N TYR A 156 -13.27 0.83 4.98
CA TYR A 156 -13.14 2.23 5.39
C TYR A 156 -13.96 2.55 6.64
N ALA A 157 -15.16 1.98 6.76
CA ALA A 157 -15.98 2.13 7.96
C ALA A 157 -15.29 1.56 9.20
N GLN A 158 -14.64 0.41 9.10
CA GLN A 158 -14.01 -0.24 10.25
C GLN A 158 -12.66 0.36 10.65
N ASN A 159 -11.85 0.74 9.66
CA ASN A 159 -10.46 1.16 9.87
C ASN A 159 -10.29 2.67 9.94
N GLU A 160 -11.21 3.46 9.38
CA GLU A 160 -11.18 4.94 9.34
C GLU A 160 -9.79 5.49 8.93
N THR A 161 -9.12 4.79 8.01
CA THR A 161 -7.74 5.06 7.58
C THR A 161 -7.73 5.85 6.28
N ASN A 162 -6.83 6.84 6.18
CA ASN A 162 -6.62 7.67 4.98
C ASN A 162 -5.96 6.91 3.82
N ASN A 163 -6.53 5.81 3.33
CA ASN A 163 -6.04 5.23 2.07
C ASN A 163 -6.58 6.07 0.90
N PRO A 164 -5.74 6.81 0.16
CA PRO A 164 -6.24 7.80 -0.79
C PRO A 164 -7.05 7.19 -1.92
N VAL A 165 -8.11 7.90 -2.32
CA VAL A 165 -9.01 7.47 -3.39
C VAL A 165 -9.18 8.57 -4.45
N SER A 166 -9.58 8.17 -5.65
CA SER A 166 -9.99 9.06 -6.73
C SER A 166 -11.34 8.62 -7.30
N HIS A 167 -12.19 9.58 -7.64
CA HIS A 167 -13.58 9.37 -8.11
C HIS A 167 -14.51 8.59 -7.15
N LEU A 168 -14.05 8.32 -5.93
CA LEU A 168 -14.83 7.76 -4.82
C LEU A 168 -15.13 8.83 -3.79
N TYR A 169 -16.34 8.77 -3.24
CA TYR A 169 -16.71 9.44 -2.00
C TYR A 169 -17.21 8.40 -1.01
N ILE A 170 -16.61 8.36 0.19
CA ILE A 170 -16.96 7.42 1.26
C ILE A 170 -17.18 8.23 2.53
N GLU A 171 -18.41 8.23 3.01
CA GLU A 171 -18.79 8.76 4.31
C GLU A 171 -19.10 7.63 5.26
N THR A 172 -18.53 7.71 6.46
CA THR A 172 -18.80 6.78 7.54
C THR A 172 -19.31 7.55 8.75
N GLN A 173 -20.14 6.91 9.55
CA GLN A 173 -20.60 7.45 10.81
C GLN A 173 -20.56 6.34 11.86
N ASN A 174 -19.84 6.57 12.97
CA ASN A 174 -19.69 5.59 14.05
C ASN A 174 -19.27 4.20 13.55
N LYS A 175 -18.26 4.16 12.67
CA LYS A 175 -17.76 2.94 12.01
C LYS A 175 -18.77 2.16 11.16
N GLN A 176 -19.80 2.83 10.66
CA GLN A 176 -20.75 2.28 9.69
C GLN A 176 -20.71 3.11 8.40
N VAL A 177 -20.96 2.48 7.27
CA VAL A 177 -21.07 3.17 5.99
C VAL A 177 -22.34 4.02 6.00
N ALA A 178 -22.21 5.33 5.77
CA ALA A 178 -23.33 6.26 5.71
C ALA A 178 -23.69 6.63 4.26
N LYS A 179 -22.67 6.89 3.43
CA LYS A 179 -22.87 7.25 2.02
C LYS A 179 -21.68 6.86 1.17
N THR A 180 -21.95 6.26 0.01
CA THR A 180 -20.92 5.89 -0.97
C THR A 180 -21.31 6.35 -2.36
N LEU A 181 -20.38 7.01 -3.05
CA LEU A 181 -20.56 7.46 -4.42
C LEU A 181 -19.36 7.07 -5.26
N ILE A 182 -19.63 6.71 -6.52
CA ILE A 182 -18.63 6.61 -7.59
C ILE A 182 -19.04 7.59 -8.67
N ASN A 183 -18.12 8.48 -9.08
CA ASN A 183 -18.42 9.55 -10.04
C ASN A 183 -19.64 10.40 -9.65
N GLY A 184 -19.79 10.66 -8.34
CA GLY A 184 -20.89 11.44 -7.77
C GLY A 184 -22.26 10.73 -7.75
N LYS A 185 -22.34 9.46 -8.16
CA LYS A 185 -23.58 8.69 -8.21
C LYS A 185 -23.56 7.54 -7.19
N PRO A 186 -24.73 7.18 -6.60
CA PRO A 186 -24.84 5.98 -5.78
C PRO A 186 -24.38 4.73 -6.54
N VAL A 187 -23.74 3.82 -5.82
CA VAL A 187 -23.26 2.55 -6.37
C VAL A 187 -24.45 1.68 -6.78
N ASN A 188 -24.47 1.24 -8.03
CA ASN A 188 -25.46 0.31 -8.54
C ASN A 188 -24.98 -1.13 -8.35
N PRO A 189 -25.65 -1.96 -7.54
CA PRO A 189 -25.18 -3.31 -7.24
C PRO A 189 -25.12 -4.22 -8.47
N ASN A 190 -25.87 -3.90 -9.53
CA ASN A 190 -25.95 -4.70 -10.75
C ASN A 190 -24.98 -4.25 -11.85
N GLN A 191 -24.23 -3.16 -11.65
CA GLN A 191 -23.26 -2.64 -12.61
C GLN A 191 -21.87 -3.22 -12.33
N ASP A 192 -21.05 -3.38 -13.37
CA ASP A 192 -19.62 -3.68 -13.21
C ASP A 192 -18.83 -2.38 -13.05
N TYR A 193 -17.86 -2.36 -12.14
CA TYR A 193 -17.00 -1.23 -11.84
C TYR A 193 -15.53 -1.62 -12.00
N TYR A 194 -14.73 -0.73 -12.60
CA TYR A 194 -13.29 -0.90 -12.78
C TYR A 194 -12.55 0.02 -11.81
N VAL A 195 -11.86 -0.55 -10.83
CA VAL A 195 -11.15 0.20 -9.79
C VAL A 195 -9.64 0.00 -9.96
N ALA A 196 -8.91 1.08 -10.21
CA ALA A 196 -7.46 1.04 -10.29
C ALA A 196 -6.83 1.01 -8.90
N THR A 197 -5.79 0.20 -8.72
CA THR A 197 -5.04 0.08 -7.48
C THR A 197 -3.62 -0.43 -7.75
N SER A 198 -2.89 -0.83 -6.72
CA SER A 198 -1.58 -1.48 -6.85
C SER A 198 -1.71 -3.00 -6.77
N ASP A 199 -0.77 -3.72 -7.38
CA ASP A 199 -0.57 -5.17 -7.21
C ASP A 199 -0.48 -5.60 -5.73
N TYR A 200 0.24 -4.85 -4.91
CA TYR A 200 0.33 -5.08 -3.46
C TYR A 200 -1.06 -5.16 -2.80
N LEU A 201 -1.97 -4.24 -3.12
CA LEU A 201 -3.32 -4.22 -2.56
C LEU A 201 -4.25 -5.23 -3.22
N ALA A 202 -4.15 -5.38 -4.55
CA ALA A 202 -4.92 -6.38 -5.28
C ALA A 202 -4.66 -7.80 -4.79
N LEU A 203 -3.45 -8.08 -4.30
CA LEU A 203 -3.05 -9.35 -3.68
C LEU A 203 -3.37 -9.45 -2.18
N GLY A 204 -4.07 -8.46 -1.60
CA GLY A 204 -4.56 -8.48 -0.22
C GLY A 204 -3.66 -7.80 0.82
N GLY A 205 -2.69 -7.00 0.38
CA GLY A 205 -1.91 -6.11 1.24
C GLY A 205 -2.78 -5.20 2.12
N ASP A 206 -2.25 -4.74 3.25
CA ASP A 206 -2.97 -3.94 4.26
C ASP A 206 -4.33 -4.53 4.71
N ASN A 207 -4.47 -5.85 4.65
CA ASN A 207 -5.70 -6.60 4.92
C ASN A 207 -6.89 -6.23 4.00
N MET A 208 -6.64 -5.66 2.83
CA MET A 208 -7.65 -5.33 1.82
C MET A 208 -8.12 -6.55 1.03
N LYS A 209 -8.54 -7.61 1.74
CA LYS A 209 -8.93 -8.91 1.16
C LYS A 209 -10.15 -8.82 0.23
N PHE A 210 -10.91 -7.73 0.28
CA PHE A 210 -12.05 -7.50 -0.61
C PHE A 210 -11.63 -7.49 -2.09
N PHE A 211 -10.38 -7.15 -2.43
CA PHE A 211 -9.89 -7.24 -3.81
C PHE A 211 -9.96 -8.64 -4.40
N SER A 212 -9.89 -9.70 -3.59
CA SER A 212 -10.04 -11.09 -4.05
C SER A 212 -11.43 -11.44 -4.62
N LYS A 213 -12.43 -10.57 -4.44
CA LYS A 213 -13.77 -10.74 -5.04
C LYS A 213 -13.82 -10.27 -6.49
N GLY A 214 -12.92 -9.37 -6.90
CA GLY A 214 -12.86 -8.85 -8.25
C GLY A 214 -11.93 -9.65 -9.16
N GLU A 215 -12.05 -9.38 -10.46
CA GLU A 215 -11.13 -9.87 -11.49
C GLU A 215 -9.99 -8.87 -11.68
N SER A 216 -8.75 -9.27 -11.36
CA SER A 216 -7.56 -8.43 -11.51
C SER A 216 -7.05 -8.43 -12.95
N ILE A 217 -6.82 -7.24 -13.50
CA ILE A 217 -6.30 -6.99 -14.85
C ILE A 217 -4.96 -6.24 -14.70
N PRO A 218 -3.81 -6.93 -14.87
CA PRO A 218 -2.50 -6.29 -14.88
C PRO A 218 -2.34 -5.36 -16.07
N THR A 219 -1.74 -4.19 -15.85
CA THR A 219 -1.55 -3.18 -16.89
C THR A 219 -0.12 -3.15 -17.44
N GLY A 220 0.84 -3.71 -16.70
CA GLY A 220 2.27 -3.60 -16.92
C GLY A 220 2.88 -2.25 -16.52
N ILE A 221 2.07 -1.29 -16.06
CA ILE A 221 2.52 0.07 -15.73
C ILE A 221 3.03 0.10 -14.29
N LYS A 222 4.28 0.55 -14.09
CA LYS A 222 4.79 0.82 -12.74
C LYS A 222 4.19 2.11 -12.18
N LEU A 223 3.70 2.06 -10.95
CA LEU A 223 3.08 3.22 -10.28
C LEU A 223 4.04 4.41 -10.21
N ARG A 224 5.30 4.17 -9.87
CA ARG A 224 6.29 5.26 -9.78
C ARG A 224 6.56 5.90 -11.14
N ASP A 225 6.69 5.11 -12.21
CA ASP A 225 6.90 5.64 -13.57
C ASP A 225 5.69 6.45 -14.03
N LEU A 226 4.49 5.95 -13.74
CA LEU A 226 3.25 6.68 -13.97
C LEU A 226 3.27 8.05 -13.25
N PHE A 227 3.67 8.08 -11.98
CA PHE A 227 3.74 9.35 -11.24
C PHE A 227 4.78 10.30 -11.82
N ILE A 228 5.97 9.80 -12.17
CA ILE A 228 7.01 10.60 -12.84
C ILE A 228 6.46 11.22 -14.13
N ASP A 229 5.76 10.45 -14.95
CA ASP A 229 5.16 10.94 -16.19
C ASP A 229 4.11 12.02 -15.94
N TYR A 230 3.26 11.85 -14.93
CA TYR A 230 2.23 12.84 -14.60
C TYR A 230 2.81 14.11 -13.99
N PHE A 231 3.86 14.02 -13.15
CA PHE A 231 4.60 15.20 -12.72
C PHE A 231 5.23 15.92 -13.91
N LYS A 232 5.88 15.21 -14.84
CA LYS A 232 6.49 15.80 -16.05
C LYS A 232 5.47 16.46 -16.98
N LYS A 233 4.29 15.86 -17.13
CA LYS A 233 3.18 16.41 -17.94
C LYS A 233 2.61 17.71 -17.35
N ASN A 234 2.69 17.89 -16.03
CA ASN A 234 2.17 19.04 -15.33
C ASN A 234 3.32 19.93 -14.82
N GLN A 235 3.67 20.98 -15.58
CA GLN A 235 4.77 21.88 -15.21
C GLN A 235 4.61 22.51 -13.81
N GLN A 236 3.36 22.71 -13.38
CA GLN A 236 3.01 23.14 -12.03
C GLN A 236 1.87 22.28 -11.48
N ILE A 237 2.10 21.69 -10.32
CA ILE A 237 1.11 20.98 -9.52
C ILE A 237 0.36 21.97 -8.65
N ASN A 238 -0.96 21.95 -8.78
CA ASN A 238 -1.88 22.65 -7.91
C ASN A 238 -2.83 21.60 -7.33
N PRO A 239 -2.54 21.06 -6.13
CA PRO A 239 -3.36 19.99 -5.59
C PRO A 239 -4.75 20.52 -5.28
N LYS A 240 -5.77 19.69 -5.55
CA LYS A 240 -7.15 20.02 -5.25
C LYS A 240 -7.47 19.66 -3.80
N GLU A 241 -8.13 20.58 -3.10
CA GLU A 241 -8.72 20.30 -1.79
C GLU A 241 -10.14 19.79 -1.99
N GLU A 242 -10.32 18.49 -1.79
CA GLU A 242 -11.60 17.80 -1.96
C GLU A 242 -11.77 16.78 -0.84
N VAL A 243 -12.96 16.75 -0.24
CA VAL A 243 -13.32 15.70 0.73
C VAL A 243 -13.80 14.48 -0.04
N ARG A 244 -13.01 13.41 0.01
CA ARG A 244 -13.27 12.10 -0.60
C ARG A 244 -13.58 11.05 0.47
N LEU A 245 -12.89 11.13 1.61
CA LEU A 245 -13.12 10.32 2.79
C LEU A 245 -13.66 11.19 3.92
N ASN A 246 -14.87 10.92 4.40
CA ASN A 246 -15.53 11.66 5.47
C ASN A 246 -15.86 10.75 6.65
N PHE A 247 -15.00 10.71 7.67
CA PHE A 247 -15.19 9.85 8.84
C PHE A 247 -15.84 10.62 9.99
N ILE A 248 -17.18 10.55 10.10
CA ILE A 248 -17.95 11.25 11.12
C ILE A 248 -17.84 10.51 12.45
N GLY A 249 -17.32 11.19 13.46
CA GLY A 249 -17.18 10.64 14.82
C GLY A 249 -15.88 9.86 15.05
N LYS A 250 -14.94 9.90 14.11
CA LYS A 250 -13.58 9.39 14.28
C LYS A 250 -12.92 10.09 15.48
N LYS A 251 -12.34 9.29 16.38
CA LYS A 251 -11.64 9.76 17.59
C LYS A 251 -10.13 9.66 17.43
#